data_AF-A0A1T2X8Z7-F1
#
_entry.id   AF-A0A1T2X8Z7-F1
#
_cell.length_a   1.000
_cell.length_b   1.000
_cell.length_c   1.000
_cell.angle_alpha   90.00
_cell.angle_beta   90.00
_cell.angle_gamma   90.00
#
_symmetry.space_group_name_H-M   'P 1'
#
loop_
_entity.id
_entity.type
_entity.pdbx_description
1 polymer ?
#
loop_
_entity_poly.entity_id
_entity_poly.type
_entity_poly.pdbx_seq_one_letter_code
_entity_poly.pdbx_strand_id
1 'polypeptide(L)'
;MEFDAAGQFIGFIGTNRVKFSPIDLFWKRISTRSQREQMQLFIPLEFNNMDIDRDGFIYTTTSEEKSDQPIKRLNPSGLDILRAKGYFAPKGDIHTLDVGSAPGSSIFIDVVSDEGGMYSALDAKRGRIFTYDKDGNLLYVFGGLGSQQGKFRTPSAIAMLDDKLLVLDKDNNRLTLFQPTMYGSLIREAVISLYNGETEKSTSAWRQVLQLNGNLEVAYIGIGKSSLKNGDNRAAMKYFELGNNRDNYSEAFKRYRKEIVFEHFGSIMLTIALMIGGSIAVVKFASRRRKSQHYVEVGALKSPFYTMVHPFNGFWEMKYENKGKLRVVAILLALLVLFTIIKRQYSGFVVNFNNPHELNSLNELKFIIIPFILWCVANWSLTTLMDGEGKFKDIVKATGYALMPFVIIYIPQTLYSNMITGSESAFYYLLDAVALIWFIWLLFVGTMTVHQYSASKTVVTMLLTLVVIGIMVFLGVLFFSMMQQLANFITSIYRELAFRF
;
A
#
# COMPACT_ATOMS: atom_id res chain seq x y z
N MET A 1 -32.70 17.50 -11.00
CA MET A 1 -32.94 18.46 -12.10
C MET A 1 -32.82 19.85 -11.51
N GLU A 2 -32.18 20.76 -12.22
CA GLU A 2 -32.02 22.16 -11.82
C GLU A 2 -32.96 23.02 -12.66
N PHE A 3 -33.70 23.90 -11.99
CA PHE A 3 -34.61 24.85 -12.62
C PHE A 3 -34.21 26.26 -12.20
N ASP A 4 -34.32 27.22 -13.11
CA ASP A 4 -34.14 28.63 -12.78
C ASP A 4 -35.30 29.17 -11.95
N ALA A 5 -35.20 30.43 -11.51
CA ALA A 5 -36.25 31.10 -10.74
C ALA A 5 -37.58 31.25 -11.53
N ALA A 6 -37.55 31.08 -12.86
CA ALA A 6 -38.72 31.10 -13.72
C ALA A 6 -39.28 29.68 -14.00
N GLY A 7 -38.68 28.64 -13.41
CA GLY A 7 -39.08 27.24 -13.61
C GLY A 7 -38.58 26.63 -14.93
N GLN A 8 -37.68 27.28 -15.66
CA GLN A 8 -37.04 26.70 -16.84
C GLN A 8 -35.94 25.73 -16.44
N PHE A 9 -35.94 24.56 -17.08
CA PHE A 9 -34.92 23.55 -16.86
C PHE A 9 -33.54 24.04 -17.32
N ILE A 10 -32.56 24.04 -16.41
CA ILE A 10 -31.17 24.42 -16.68
C ILE A 10 -30.32 23.18 -16.97
N GLY A 11 -30.52 22.09 -16.21
CA GLY A 11 -29.67 20.90 -16.33
C GLY A 11 -29.83 19.88 -15.19
N PHE A 12 -28.82 19.02 -15.05
CA PHE A 12 -28.74 18.01 -14.00
C PHE A 12 -27.54 18.29 -13.08
N ILE A 13 -27.78 18.29 -11.77
CA ILE A 13 -26.75 18.40 -10.72
C ILE A 13 -26.36 17.00 -10.25
N GLY A 14 -25.07 16.79 -9.93
CA GLY A 14 -24.61 15.59 -9.24
C GLY A 14 -24.42 14.35 -10.10
N THR A 15 -24.42 14.43 -11.43
CA THR A 15 -24.40 13.24 -12.29
C THR A 15 -23.22 12.29 -12.02
N ASN A 16 -23.49 10.99 -12.04
CA ASN A 16 -22.43 9.98 -12.04
C ASN A 16 -21.60 10.13 -13.32
N ARG A 17 -20.29 10.35 -13.19
CA ARG A 17 -19.41 10.42 -14.36
C ARG A 17 -19.24 9.01 -14.92
N VAL A 18 -19.51 8.85 -16.21
CA VAL A 18 -19.22 7.61 -16.94
C VAL A 18 -17.71 7.36 -16.88
N LYS A 19 -17.29 6.21 -16.35
CA LYS A 19 -15.90 5.75 -16.44
C LYS A 19 -15.66 5.16 -17.82
N PHE A 20 -14.65 5.68 -18.53
CA PHE A 20 -14.27 5.15 -19.84
C PHE A 20 -13.18 4.10 -19.69
N SER A 21 -13.38 2.91 -20.26
CA SER A 21 -12.28 1.98 -20.48
C SER A 21 -11.44 2.46 -21.68
N PRO A 22 -10.09 2.49 -21.58
CA PRO A 22 -9.22 2.81 -22.71
C PRO A 22 -9.45 1.90 -23.93
N ILE A 23 -9.81 0.64 -23.69
CA ILE A 23 -10.14 -0.35 -24.74
C ILE A 23 -11.46 0.02 -25.43
N ASP A 24 -12.48 0.44 -24.67
CA ASP A 24 -13.76 0.81 -25.25
C ASP A 24 -13.64 2.10 -26.08
N LEU A 25 -12.82 3.05 -25.63
CA LEU A 25 -12.50 4.27 -26.40
C LEU A 25 -11.75 3.93 -27.69
N PHE A 26 -10.82 2.99 -27.63
CA PHE A 26 -10.10 2.52 -28.81
C PHE A 26 -11.04 1.86 -29.82
N TRP A 27 -11.86 0.90 -29.40
CA TRP A 27 -12.85 0.25 -30.28
C TRP A 27 -13.85 1.26 -30.84
N LYS A 28 -14.36 2.18 -30.02
CA LYS A 28 -15.24 3.26 -30.47
C LYS A 28 -14.62 4.14 -31.56
N ARG A 29 -13.30 4.34 -31.52
CA ARG A 29 -12.56 5.13 -32.52
C ARG A 29 -12.42 4.42 -33.86
N ILE A 30 -12.30 3.09 -33.86
CA ILE A 30 -12.09 2.29 -35.08
C ILE A 30 -13.37 1.65 -35.63
N SER A 31 -14.47 1.63 -34.85
CA SER A 31 -15.75 1.05 -35.24
C SER A 31 -16.55 1.91 -36.24
N THR A 32 -17.28 1.24 -37.13
CA THR A 32 -18.21 1.87 -38.08
C THR A 32 -19.39 2.54 -37.38
N ARG A 33 -20.20 3.32 -38.10
CA ARG A 33 -21.41 3.95 -37.53
C ARG A 33 -22.41 2.90 -37.03
N SER A 34 -22.66 1.85 -37.80
CA SER A 34 -23.56 0.75 -37.40
C SER A 34 -23.03 -0.05 -36.22
N GLN A 35 -21.71 -0.29 -36.13
CA GLN A 35 -21.09 -0.92 -34.96
C GLN A 35 -21.17 -0.04 -33.71
N ARG A 36 -21.12 1.29 -33.86
CA ARG A 36 -21.29 2.24 -32.75
C ARG A 36 -22.71 2.30 -32.21
N GLU A 37 -23.71 2.14 -33.06
CA GLU A 37 -25.12 2.06 -32.66
C GLU A 37 -25.44 0.77 -31.91
N GLN A 38 -24.68 -0.30 -32.15
CA GLN A 38 -24.78 -1.57 -31.42
C GLN A 38 -23.92 -1.63 -30.14
N MET A 39 -22.96 -0.73 -29.97
CA MET A 39 -22.21 -0.63 -28.72
C MET A 39 -23.14 -0.10 -27.61
N GLN A 40 -23.08 -0.71 -26.43
CA GLN A 40 -23.88 -0.27 -25.27
C GLN A 40 -23.74 1.25 -25.10
N LEU A 41 -24.88 1.94 -25.08
CA LEU A 41 -24.91 3.36 -24.78
C LEU A 41 -24.33 3.56 -23.38
N PHE A 42 -23.31 4.41 -23.29
CA PHE A 42 -22.68 4.79 -22.02
C PHE A 42 -23.61 5.74 -21.26
N ILE A 43 -24.68 5.22 -20.70
CA ILE A 43 -25.63 5.99 -19.91
C ILE A 43 -25.06 6.10 -18.49
N PRO A 44 -24.93 7.32 -17.93
CA PRO A 44 -24.65 7.49 -16.50
C PRO A 44 -25.65 6.69 -15.67
N LEU A 45 -25.17 5.87 -14.73
CA LEU A 45 -26.08 5.24 -13.77
C LEU A 45 -26.72 6.32 -12.93
N GLU A 46 -28.05 6.34 -12.85
CA GLU A 46 -28.80 7.32 -12.07
C GLU A 46 -28.71 7.01 -10.57
N PHE A 47 -28.85 8.04 -9.75
CA PHE A 47 -29.04 7.82 -8.32
C PHE A 47 -30.38 7.14 -8.09
N ASN A 48 -30.38 6.09 -7.28
CA ASN A 48 -31.61 5.36 -6.96
C ASN A 48 -32.30 5.90 -5.70
N ASN A 49 -31.57 6.57 -4.81
CA ASN A 49 -32.12 7.20 -3.62
C ASN A 49 -31.22 8.32 -3.09
N MET A 50 -31.79 9.15 -2.21
CA MET A 50 -31.10 10.27 -1.58
C MET A 50 -31.66 10.62 -0.20
N ASP A 51 -30.80 11.20 0.63
CA ASP A 51 -31.18 11.81 1.91
C ASP A 51 -30.41 13.13 2.12
N ILE A 52 -30.93 14.04 2.93
CA ILE A 52 -30.34 15.36 3.15
C ILE A 52 -29.91 15.47 4.61
N ASP A 53 -28.64 15.77 4.85
CA ASP A 53 -28.14 15.99 6.20
C ASP A 53 -28.52 17.38 6.74
N ARG A 54 -28.31 17.58 8.05
CA ARG A 54 -28.64 18.84 8.73
C ARG A 54 -27.87 20.06 8.20
N ASP A 55 -26.74 19.84 7.54
CA ASP A 55 -25.91 20.89 6.94
C ASP A 55 -26.35 21.19 5.48
N GLY A 56 -27.36 20.48 4.97
CA GLY A 56 -27.91 20.66 3.62
C GLY A 56 -27.14 19.94 2.52
N PHE A 57 -26.23 19.02 2.85
CA PHE A 57 -25.56 18.18 1.86
C PHE A 57 -26.41 16.94 1.56
N ILE A 58 -26.33 16.49 0.31
CA ILE A 58 -27.18 15.41 -0.19
C ILE A 58 -26.38 14.11 -0.24
N TYR A 59 -26.75 13.13 0.58
CA TYR A 59 -26.28 11.77 0.39
C TYR A 59 -27.06 11.11 -0.75
N THR A 60 -26.36 10.37 -1.60
CA THR A 60 -27.00 9.59 -2.67
C THR A 60 -26.44 8.18 -2.73
N THR A 61 -27.26 7.25 -3.22
CA THR A 61 -26.83 5.89 -3.54
C THR A 61 -26.95 5.62 -5.02
N THR A 62 -26.18 4.64 -5.50
CA THR A 62 -26.29 4.12 -6.88
C THR A 62 -26.32 2.60 -6.82
N SER A 63 -27.27 1.97 -7.53
CA SER A 63 -27.34 0.51 -7.69
C SER A 63 -26.35 0.01 -8.74
N GLU A 64 -25.06 0.29 -8.54
CA GLU A 64 -23.99 -0.18 -9.41
C GLU A 64 -23.28 -1.38 -8.79
N GLU A 65 -23.22 -2.48 -9.52
CA GLU A 65 -22.43 -3.64 -9.11
C GLU A 65 -20.92 -3.36 -9.34
N LYS A 66 -20.09 -3.81 -8.39
CA LYS A 66 -18.63 -3.58 -8.34
C LYS A 66 -18.23 -2.09 -8.33
N SER A 67 -19.13 -1.21 -7.87
CA SER A 67 -18.79 0.20 -7.68
C SER A 67 -17.82 0.40 -6.51
N ASP A 68 -16.81 1.24 -6.71
CA ASP A 68 -15.95 1.71 -5.64
C ASP A 68 -16.52 2.94 -4.90
N GLN A 69 -17.54 3.59 -5.47
CA GLN A 69 -18.18 4.80 -4.92
C GLN A 69 -19.71 4.72 -5.04
N PRO A 70 -20.36 3.69 -4.46
CA PRO A 70 -21.80 3.54 -4.56
C PRO A 70 -22.58 4.54 -3.69
N ILE A 71 -21.91 5.20 -2.74
CA ILE A 71 -22.44 6.27 -1.90
C ILE A 71 -21.68 7.54 -2.24
N LYS A 72 -22.39 8.67 -2.31
CA LYS A 72 -21.81 10.01 -2.46
C LYS A 72 -22.41 10.97 -1.46
N ARG A 73 -21.69 12.05 -1.17
CA ARG A 73 -22.20 13.20 -0.40
C ARG A 73 -21.97 14.44 -1.25
N LEU A 74 -23.02 14.96 -1.85
CA LEU A 74 -22.97 16.05 -2.78
C LEU A 74 -23.11 17.38 -2.05
N ASN A 75 -22.25 18.34 -2.40
CA ASN A 75 -22.47 19.74 -2.05
C ASN A 75 -23.57 20.37 -2.94
N PRO A 76 -24.03 21.60 -2.64
CA PRO A 76 -25.05 22.27 -3.45
C PRO A 76 -24.69 22.44 -4.93
N SER A 77 -23.40 22.42 -5.29
CA SER A 77 -22.93 22.47 -6.69
C SER A 77 -22.89 21.09 -7.37
N GLY A 78 -23.30 20.01 -6.69
CA GLY A 78 -23.27 18.64 -7.20
C GLY A 78 -21.89 17.97 -7.22
N LEU A 79 -20.91 18.52 -6.51
CA LEU A 79 -19.60 17.89 -6.34
C LEU A 79 -19.65 16.89 -5.20
N ASP A 80 -19.15 15.68 -5.44
CA ASP A 80 -18.96 14.68 -4.39
C ASP A 80 -17.83 15.08 -3.46
N ILE A 81 -18.18 15.22 -2.18
CA ILE A 81 -17.30 15.57 -1.07
C ILE A 81 -17.25 14.46 -0.02
N LEU A 82 -17.77 13.26 -0.32
CA LEU A 82 -17.68 12.12 0.58
C LEU A 82 -16.21 11.79 0.85
N ARG A 83 -15.86 11.67 2.13
CA ARG A 83 -14.51 11.27 2.54
C ARG A 83 -14.46 9.75 2.65
N ALA A 84 -13.52 9.14 1.94
CA ALA A 84 -13.25 7.70 1.99
C ALA A 84 -11.86 7.45 2.58
N LYS A 85 -11.68 7.80 3.87
CA LYS A 85 -10.42 7.68 4.61
C LYS A 85 -10.35 6.45 5.53
N GLY A 86 -11.40 5.63 5.54
CA GLY A 86 -11.33 4.29 6.13
C GLY A 86 -10.43 3.37 5.31
N TYR A 87 -10.14 2.17 5.83
CA TYR A 87 -9.35 1.16 5.12
C TYR A 87 -9.90 0.83 3.74
N PHE A 88 -11.23 0.82 3.65
CA PHE A 88 -11.95 0.59 2.42
C PHE A 88 -12.94 1.73 2.22
N ALA A 89 -13.20 2.05 0.95
CA ALA A 89 -14.26 2.97 0.60
C ALA A 89 -15.62 2.47 1.13
N PRO A 90 -16.60 3.36 1.38
CA PRO A 90 -17.96 3.01 1.79
C PRO A 90 -18.72 2.25 0.67
N LYS A 91 -18.38 0.97 0.49
CA LYS A 91 -18.91 0.11 -0.58
C LYS A 91 -19.52 -1.21 -0.10
N GLY A 92 -19.77 -1.32 1.19
CA GLY A 92 -20.34 -2.53 1.81
C GLY A 92 -19.31 -3.64 1.95
N ASP A 93 -19.69 -4.85 1.53
CA ASP A 93 -18.85 -6.05 1.66
C ASP A 93 -17.60 -6.00 0.77
N ILE A 94 -16.42 -6.18 1.37
CA ILE A 94 -15.12 -6.14 0.67
C ILE A 94 -14.77 -7.49 0.04
N HIS A 95 -15.01 -8.57 0.79
CA HIS A 95 -14.80 -9.94 0.32
C HIS A 95 -16.15 -10.52 -0.10
N THR A 96 -16.28 -10.85 -1.38
CA THR A 96 -17.52 -11.38 -1.93
C THR A 96 -17.27 -12.70 -2.62
N LEU A 97 -18.29 -13.54 -2.64
CA LEU A 97 -18.25 -14.82 -3.32
C LEU A 97 -18.56 -14.59 -4.80
N ASP A 98 -17.85 -15.29 -5.68
CA ASP A 98 -18.15 -15.30 -7.11
C ASP A 98 -19.33 -16.22 -7.44
N VAL A 99 -19.63 -17.18 -6.56
CA VAL A 99 -20.69 -18.19 -6.72
C VAL A 99 -21.49 -18.35 -5.43
N GLY A 100 -22.75 -18.79 -5.54
CA GLY A 100 -23.63 -19.05 -4.39
C GLY A 100 -24.89 -18.18 -4.36
N SER A 101 -25.50 -18.06 -3.19
CA SER A 101 -26.83 -17.45 -3.01
C SER A 101 -26.88 -15.92 -3.08
N ALA A 102 -25.74 -15.24 -2.92
CA ALA A 102 -25.61 -13.80 -3.08
C ALA A 102 -24.20 -13.46 -3.58
N PRO A 103 -23.90 -13.69 -4.88
CA PRO A 103 -22.59 -13.40 -5.43
C PRO A 103 -22.37 -11.90 -5.64
N GLY A 104 -21.11 -11.49 -5.73
CA GLY A 104 -20.70 -10.12 -6.06
C GLY A 104 -20.85 -9.09 -4.93
N SER A 105 -20.54 -7.82 -5.27
CA SER A 105 -20.51 -6.68 -4.34
C SER A 105 -21.88 -6.36 -3.75
N SER A 106 -21.90 -5.66 -2.62
CA SER A 106 -23.11 -5.01 -2.10
C SER A 106 -23.71 -4.05 -3.13
N ILE A 107 -25.03 -3.86 -3.06
CA ILE A 107 -25.79 -2.92 -3.88
C ILE A 107 -26.63 -2.07 -2.95
N PHE A 108 -26.27 -0.79 -2.82
CA PHE A 108 -27.00 0.12 -1.95
C PHE A 108 -28.26 0.65 -2.63
N ILE A 109 -29.37 0.56 -1.90
CA ILE A 109 -30.70 0.99 -2.36
C ILE A 109 -31.24 2.20 -1.62
N ASP A 110 -30.68 2.50 -0.45
CA ASP A 110 -31.07 3.65 0.33
C ASP A 110 -29.93 4.07 1.26
N VAL A 111 -29.95 5.33 1.66
CA VAL A 111 -29.00 5.94 2.60
C VAL A 111 -29.75 6.90 3.50
N VAL A 112 -29.35 6.95 4.77
CA VAL A 112 -29.87 7.92 5.73
C VAL A 112 -28.73 8.54 6.53
N SER A 113 -28.78 9.85 6.69
CA SER A 113 -27.86 10.63 7.50
C SER A 113 -28.26 10.59 8.98
N ASP A 114 -27.26 10.70 9.85
CA ASP A 114 -27.40 10.82 11.30
C ASP A 114 -26.49 11.96 11.80
N GLU A 115 -26.57 12.25 13.10
CA GLU A 115 -25.76 13.26 13.77
C GLU A 115 -24.25 12.99 13.68
N GLY A 116 -23.46 14.04 13.83
CA GLY A 116 -22.00 13.94 13.79
C GLY A 116 -21.42 13.63 12.41
N GLY A 117 -22.23 13.73 11.36
CA GLY A 117 -21.88 13.38 9.99
C GLY A 117 -21.82 11.86 9.75
N MET A 118 -22.42 11.06 10.63
CA MET A 118 -22.61 9.64 10.39
C MET A 118 -23.69 9.41 9.33
N TYR A 119 -23.64 8.25 8.68
CA TYR A 119 -24.67 7.84 7.74
C TYR A 119 -24.74 6.31 7.67
N SER A 120 -25.92 5.79 7.35
CA SER A 120 -26.18 4.36 7.19
C SER A 120 -26.70 4.07 5.80
N ALA A 121 -26.19 3.01 5.17
CA ALA A 121 -26.63 2.57 3.84
C ALA A 121 -27.20 1.15 3.88
N LEU A 122 -28.31 0.95 3.18
CA LEU A 122 -29.06 -0.30 3.11
C LEU A 122 -28.65 -1.09 1.86
N ASP A 123 -28.10 -2.29 2.06
CA ASP A 123 -27.75 -3.23 1.00
C ASP A 123 -28.92 -4.14 0.63
N ALA A 124 -29.30 -4.14 -0.64
CA ALA A 124 -30.36 -4.99 -1.16
C ALA A 124 -29.96 -6.47 -1.29
N LYS A 125 -28.68 -6.78 -1.54
CA LYS A 125 -28.27 -8.17 -1.81
C LYS A 125 -28.29 -9.03 -0.56
N ARG A 126 -27.83 -8.50 0.57
CA ARG A 126 -27.72 -9.25 1.82
C ARG A 126 -28.58 -8.67 2.95
N GLY A 127 -29.34 -7.61 2.69
CA GLY A 127 -30.20 -6.96 3.70
C GLY A 127 -29.39 -6.38 4.86
N ARG A 128 -28.12 -6.05 4.62
CA ARG A 128 -27.20 -5.51 5.63
C ARG A 128 -27.30 -4.00 5.64
N ILE A 129 -27.14 -3.42 6.83
CA ILE A 129 -27.06 -1.99 7.03
C ILE A 129 -25.65 -1.67 7.46
N PHE A 130 -24.97 -0.84 6.69
CA PHE A 130 -23.59 -0.42 6.95
C PHE A 130 -23.61 1.02 7.45
N THR A 131 -23.09 1.26 8.65
CA THR A 131 -23.01 2.60 9.22
C THR A 131 -21.57 3.08 9.23
N TYR A 132 -21.35 4.30 8.76
CA TYR A 132 -20.05 4.93 8.60
C TYR A 132 -19.98 6.27 9.35
N ASP A 133 -18.77 6.68 9.73
CA ASP A 133 -18.52 8.06 10.18
C ASP A 133 -18.33 9.02 9.00
N LYS A 134 -18.23 10.32 9.30
CA LYS A 134 -17.97 11.38 8.30
C LYS A 134 -16.70 11.22 7.48
N ASP A 135 -15.76 10.40 7.94
CA ASP A 135 -14.48 10.12 7.30
C ASP A 135 -14.52 8.81 6.47
N GLY A 136 -15.67 8.11 6.44
CA GLY A 136 -15.88 6.86 5.72
C GLY A 136 -15.34 5.63 6.46
N ASN A 137 -15.08 5.72 7.77
CA ASN A 137 -14.72 4.56 8.59
C ASN A 137 -15.99 3.76 8.90
N LEU A 138 -15.97 2.45 8.64
CA LEU A 138 -17.06 1.57 9.01
C LEU A 138 -17.14 1.44 10.54
N LEU A 139 -18.30 1.79 11.11
CA LEU A 139 -18.53 1.76 12.56
C LEU A 139 -19.11 0.42 13.02
N TYR A 140 -20.16 -0.02 12.33
CA TYR A 140 -20.83 -1.29 12.61
C TYR A 140 -21.71 -1.72 11.43
N VAL A 141 -22.06 -3.00 11.42
CA VAL A 141 -22.94 -3.63 10.43
C VAL A 141 -23.94 -4.52 11.16
N PHE A 142 -25.20 -4.47 10.74
CA PHE A 142 -26.25 -5.34 11.26
C PHE A 142 -27.33 -5.61 10.21
N GLY A 143 -28.35 -6.37 10.57
CA GLY A 143 -29.38 -6.82 9.65
C GLY A 143 -28.98 -8.08 8.86
N GLY A 144 -29.80 -8.45 7.91
CA GLY A 144 -29.57 -9.60 7.04
C GLY A 144 -30.85 -10.04 6.32
N LEU A 145 -30.71 -10.87 5.29
CA LEU A 145 -31.87 -11.55 4.71
C LEU A 145 -32.24 -12.81 5.52
N GLY A 146 -33.54 -13.03 5.72
CA GLY A 146 -34.10 -14.19 6.40
C GLY A 146 -35.41 -13.91 7.14
N SER A 147 -35.90 -14.92 7.84
CA SER A 147 -37.19 -14.88 8.56
C SER A 147 -37.07 -14.57 10.06
N GLN A 148 -35.84 -14.50 10.60
CA GLN A 148 -35.59 -14.24 12.02
C GLN A 148 -35.84 -12.76 12.37
N GLN A 149 -36.06 -12.47 13.65
CA GLN A 149 -36.17 -11.08 14.13
C GLN A 149 -34.91 -10.28 13.78
N GLY A 150 -35.10 -9.07 13.27
CA GLY A 150 -34.02 -8.20 12.79
C GLY A 150 -33.51 -8.53 11.38
N LYS A 151 -34.11 -9.50 10.68
CA LYS A 151 -33.85 -9.81 9.27
C LYS A 151 -35.03 -9.44 8.37
N PHE A 152 -34.73 -9.36 7.07
CA PHE A 152 -35.63 -8.88 6.03
C PHE A 152 -35.82 -9.91 4.92
N ARG A 153 -36.92 -9.80 4.19
CA ARG A 153 -37.12 -10.52 2.93
C ARG A 153 -36.73 -9.67 1.74
N THR A 154 -37.25 -8.45 1.65
CA THR A 154 -36.81 -7.49 0.63
C THR A 154 -36.87 -6.08 1.22
N PRO A 155 -35.80 -5.67 1.93
CA PRO A 155 -35.76 -4.33 2.49
C PRO A 155 -35.70 -3.33 1.33
N SER A 156 -36.43 -2.22 1.46
CA SER A 156 -36.63 -1.26 0.36
C SER A 156 -36.35 0.19 0.75
N ALA A 157 -36.42 0.54 2.03
CA ALA A 157 -36.13 1.88 2.51
C ALA A 157 -35.59 1.88 3.94
N ILE A 158 -34.83 2.91 4.30
CA ILE A 158 -34.24 3.15 5.61
C ILE A 158 -34.52 4.60 6.06
N ALA A 159 -34.83 4.81 7.33
CA ALA A 159 -35.06 6.14 7.88
C ALA A 159 -34.60 6.24 9.34
N MET A 160 -34.26 7.45 9.78
CA MET A 160 -33.91 7.73 11.17
C MET A 160 -35.11 8.35 11.88
N LEU A 161 -35.33 7.94 13.14
CA LEU A 161 -36.26 8.54 14.08
C LEU A 161 -35.50 8.76 15.39
N ASP A 162 -35.01 9.98 15.59
CA ASP A 162 -34.07 10.33 16.65
C ASP A 162 -32.80 9.46 16.61
N ASP A 163 -32.61 8.59 17.60
CA ASP A 163 -31.50 7.63 17.68
C ASP A 163 -31.88 6.24 17.15
N LYS A 164 -33.13 6.05 16.72
CA LYS A 164 -33.66 4.77 16.22
C LYS A 164 -33.66 4.74 14.72
N LEU A 165 -33.54 3.53 14.17
CA LEU A 165 -33.47 3.30 12.75
C LEU A 165 -34.66 2.44 12.30
N LEU A 166 -35.39 2.91 11.30
CA LEU A 166 -36.51 2.19 10.68
C LEU A 166 -36.09 1.58 9.36
N VAL A 167 -36.55 0.36 9.11
CA VAL A 167 -36.41 -0.31 7.81
C VAL A 167 -37.76 -0.78 7.32
N LEU A 168 -38.10 -0.41 6.09
CA LEU A 168 -39.27 -0.93 5.39
C LEU A 168 -38.90 -2.22 4.65
N ASP A 169 -39.63 -3.29 4.92
CA ASP A 169 -39.56 -4.56 4.19
C ASP A 169 -40.80 -4.70 3.31
N LYS A 170 -40.62 -4.52 2.00
CA LYS A 170 -41.75 -4.42 1.05
C LYS A 170 -42.49 -5.74 0.88
N ASP A 171 -41.78 -6.86 0.93
CA ASP A 171 -42.39 -8.18 0.73
C ASP A 171 -43.15 -8.65 1.97
N ASN A 172 -42.66 -8.27 3.15
CA ASN A 172 -43.31 -8.60 4.42
C ASN A 172 -44.35 -7.54 4.85
N ASN A 173 -44.50 -6.44 4.10
CA ASN A 173 -45.35 -5.29 4.47
C ASN A 173 -45.11 -4.82 5.91
N ARG A 174 -43.83 -4.76 6.33
CA ARG A 174 -43.46 -4.55 7.73
C ARG A 174 -42.43 -3.43 7.86
N LEU A 175 -42.68 -2.53 8.82
CA LEU A 175 -41.67 -1.62 9.34
C LEU A 175 -40.98 -2.26 10.55
N THR A 176 -39.65 -2.29 10.53
CA THR A 176 -38.84 -2.79 11.65
C THR A 176 -38.10 -1.62 12.27
N LEU A 177 -38.33 -1.39 13.57
CA LEU A 177 -37.65 -0.37 14.35
C LEU A 177 -36.46 -0.99 15.10
N PHE A 178 -35.27 -0.43 14.92
CA PHE A 178 -34.06 -0.77 15.62
C PHE A 178 -33.71 0.31 16.62
N GLN A 179 -33.41 -0.11 17.85
CA GLN A 179 -32.84 0.76 18.88
C GLN A 179 -31.34 0.47 19.02
N PRO A 180 -30.51 1.48 19.31
CA PRO A 180 -29.11 1.27 19.61
C PRO A 180 -28.92 0.32 20.79
N THR A 181 -27.99 -0.62 20.65
CA THR A 181 -27.47 -1.36 21.81
C THR A 181 -26.55 -0.44 22.61
N MET A 182 -26.19 -0.80 23.84
CA MET A 182 -25.18 -0.07 24.61
C MET A 182 -23.90 0.18 23.81
N TYR A 183 -23.45 -0.82 23.04
CA TYR A 183 -22.29 -0.69 22.15
C TYR A 183 -22.51 0.37 21.06
N GLY A 184 -23.67 0.33 20.37
CA GLY A 184 -24.03 1.31 19.35
C GLY A 184 -24.19 2.72 19.91
N SER A 185 -24.83 2.87 21.08
CA SER A 185 -25.01 4.16 21.77
C SER A 185 -23.67 4.79 22.13
N LEU A 186 -22.72 4.01 22.65
CA LEU A 186 -21.39 4.52 23.02
C LEU A 186 -20.60 4.98 21.77
N ILE A 187 -20.67 4.24 20.66
CA ILE A 187 -20.05 4.64 19.40
C ILE A 187 -20.67 5.95 18.90
N ARG A 188 -22.01 6.02 18.85
CA ARG A 188 -22.76 7.20 18.42
C ARG A 188 -22.41 8.42 19.26
N GLU A 189 -22.42 8.29 20.59
CA GLU A 189 -22.02 9.36 21.52
C GLU A 189 -20.58 9.82 21.26
N ALA A 190 -19.65 8.87 21.09
CA ALA A 190 -18.24 9.19 20.87
C ALA A 190 -18.00 9.98 19.58
N VAL A 191 -18.68 9.63 18.49
CA VAL A 191 -18.60 10.33 17.21
C VAL A 191 -19.24 11.71 17.31
N ILE A 192 -20.43 11.82 17.90
CA ILE A 192 -21.15 13.10 18.06
C ILE A 192 -20.37 14.07 18.95
N SER A 193 -19.88 13.62 20.11
CA SER A 193 -19.09 14.47 21.00
C SER A 193 -17.81 14.96 20.32
N LEU A 194 -17.13 14.12 19.52
CA LEU A 194 -15.96 14.59 18.77
C LEU A 194 -16.33 15.64 17.72
N TYR A 195 -17.46 15.45 17.03
CA TYR A 195 -17.98 16.40 16.05
C TYR A 195 -18.26 17.75 16.68
N ASN A 196 -18.91 17.77 17.85
CA ASN A 196 -19.21 18.96 18.63
C ASN A 196 -17.98 19.57 19.32
N GLY A 197 -16.86 18.84 19.35
CA GLY A 197 -15.60 19.27 19.94
C GLY A 197 -15.40 18.97 21.41
N GLU A 198 -16.29 18.16 22.00
CA GLU A 198 -16.20 17.60 23.35
C GLU A 198 -15.23 16.40 23.36
N THR A 199 -13.94 16.67 23.26
CA THR A 199 -12.89 15.63 23.09
C THR A 199 -12.79 14.68 24.28
N GLU A 200 -12.99 15.17 25.50
CA GLU A 200 -12.95 14.37 26.73
C GLU A 200 -14.10 13.36 26.80
N LYS A 201 -15.32 13.82 26.52
CA LYS A 201 -16.52 12.97 26.48
C LYS A 201 -16.40 11.93 25.37
N SER A 202 -15.94 12.34 24.19
CA SER A 202 -15.64 11.41 23.09
C SER A 202 -14.62 10.34 23.49
N THR A 203 -13.51 10.74 24.13
CA THR A 203 -12.47 9.83 24.59
C THR A 203 -12.97 8.85 25.65
N SER A 204 -13.81 9.32 26.59
CA SER A 204 -14.44 8.48 27.61
C SER A 204 -15.34 7.41 26.98
N ALA A 205 -16.20 7.81 26.04
CA ALA A 205 -17.07 6.88 25.33
C ALA A 205 -16.26 5.86 24.52
N TRP A 206 -15.23 6.28 23.78
CA TRP A 206 -14.36 5.33 23.06
C TRP A 206 -13.61 4.36 23.96
N ARG A 207 -13.18 4.78 25.16
CA ARG A 207 -12.57 3.88 26.13
C ARG A 207 -13.55 2.81 26.62
N GLN A 208 -14.81 3.17 26.83
CA GLN A 208 -15.84 2.18 27.18
C GLN A 208 -16.12 1.23 26.00
N VAL A 209 -16.13 1.73 24.76
CA VAL A 209 -16.22 0.87 23.57
C VAL A 209 -15.07 -0.12 23.52
N LEU A 210 -13.84 0.30 23.82
CA LEU A 210 -12.67 -0.58 23.87
C LEU A 210 -12.71 -1.62 24.99
N GLN A 211 -13.45 -1.37 26.08
CA GLN A 211 -13.68 -2.40 27.12
C GLN A 211 -14.62 -3.50 26.61
N LEU A 212 -15.57 -3.16 25.74
CA LEU A 212 -16.48 -4.13 25.12
C LEU A 212 -15.83 -4.84 23.93
N ASN A 213 -15.00 -4.12 23.17
CA ASN A 213 -14.30 -4.62 21.99
C ASN A 213 -12.92 -3.95 21.87
N GLY A 214 -11.90 -4.59 22.45
CA GLY A 214 -10.51 -4.11 22.38
C GLY A 214 -9.90 -4.12 20.98
N ASN A 215 -10.54 -4.78 20.01
CA ASN A 215 -10.06 -4.86 18.63
C ASN A 215 -10.74 -3.84 17.70
N LEU A 216 -11.56 -2.92 18.23
CA LEU A 216 -12.21 -1.90 17.41
C LEU A 216 -11.23 -0.77 17.05
N GLU A 217 -10.57 -0.90 15.90
CA GLU A 217 -9.57 0.06 15.40
C GLU A 217 -10.09 1.51 15.33
N VAL A 218 -11.36 1.70 14.94
CA VAL A 218 -11.97 3.04 14.85
C VAL A 218 -12.02 3.75 16.20
N ALA A 219 -12.14 3.03 17.32
CA ALA A 219 -12.09 3.65 18.64
C ALA A 219 -10.70 4.24 18.95
N TYR A 220 -9.62 3.53 18.58
CA TYR A 220 -8.26 4.07 18.70
C TYR A 220 -8.07 5.30 17.82
N ILE A 221 -8.58 5.27 16.58
CA ILE A 221 -8.56 6.44 15.68
C ILE A 221 -9.33 7.62 16.32
N GLY A 222 -10.50 7.36 16.90
CA GLY A 222 -11.32 8.36 17.58
C GLY A 222 -10.59 9.02 18.76
N ILE A 223 -9.97 8.22 19.62
CA ILE A 223 -9.14 8.73 20.73
C ILE A 223 -7.95 9.53 20.20
N GLY A 224 -7.28 9.04 19.15
CA GLY A 224 -6.18 9.76 18.50
C GLY A 224 -6.59 11.12 17.96
N LYS A 225 -7.77 11.22 17.32
CA LYS A 225 -8.35 12.49 16.84
C LYS A 225 -8.62 13.45 18.01
N SER A 226 -9.15 12.95 19.13
CA SER A 226 -9.35 13.74 20.35
C SER A 226 -8.02 14.25 20.93
N SER A 227 -7.00 13.38 21.06
CA SER A 227 -5.66 13.77 21.52
C SER A 227 -5.03 14.82 20.62
N LEU A 228 -5.14 14.67 19.30
CA LEU A 228 -4.61 15.61 18.33
C LEU A 228 -5.28 16.99 18.43
N LYS A 229 -6.58 17.02 18.73
CA LYS A 229 -7.34 18.27 18.93
C LYS A 229 -6.99 18.96 20.25
N ASN A 230 -6.63 18.19 21.28
CA ASN A 230 -6.13 18.70 22.56
C ASN A 230 -4.65 19.12 22.53
N GLY A 231 -3.94 18.92 21.41
CA GLY A 231 -2.53 19.25 21.26
C GLY A 231 -1.56 18.18 21.75
N ASP A 232 -2.04 17.06 22.28
CA ASP A 232 -1.19 15.93 22.67
C ASP A 232 -0.80 15.10 21.43
N ASN A 233 0.18 15.62 20.69
CA ASN A 233 0.62 15.04 19.42
C ASN A 233 1.24 13.64 19.63
N ARG A 234 1.92 13.41 20.76
CA ARG A 234 2.58 12.13 21.05
C ARG A 234 1.55 11.03 21.34
N ALA A 235 0.55 11.30 22.18
CA ALA A 235 -0.51 10.33 22.41
C ALA A 235 -1.32 10.08 21.13
N ALA A 236 -1.59 11.14 20.36
CA ALA A 236 -2.29 11.01 19.08
C ALA A 236 -1.57 10.05 18.13
N MET A 237 -0.25 10.19 17.96
CA MET A 237 0.56 9.26 17.15
C MET A 237 0.40 7.81 17.62
N LYS A 238 0.54 7.55 18.93
CA LYS A 238 0.40 6.19 19.48
C LYS A 238 -0.99 5.59 19.17
N TYR A 239 -2.05 6.36 19.35
CA TYR A 239 -3.41 5.90 19.09
C TYR A 239 -3.69 5.69 17.59
N PHE A 240 -3.13 6.54 16.72
CA PHE A 240 -3.23 6.33 15.27
C PHE A 240 -2.43 5.13 14.79
N GLU A 241 -1.30 4.82 15.43
CA GLU A 241 -0.55 3.59 15.15
C GLU A 241 -1.36 2.34 15.56
N LEU A 242 -1.97 2.35 16.75
CA LEU A 242 -2.85 1.26 17.21
C LEU A 242 -4.10 1.08 16.33
N GLY A 243 -4.69 2.17 15.85
CA GLY A 243 -5.78 2.15 14.88
C GLY A 243 -5.32 2.03 13.43
N ASN A 244 -4.03 1.75 13.21
CA ASN A 244 -3.35 1.59 11.93
C ASN A 244 -3.71 2.66 10.85
N ASN A 245 -3.87 3.91 11.30
CA ASN A 245 -4.25 5.09 10.52
C ASN A 245 -3.04 6.00 10.22
N ARG A 246 -2.39 5.77 9.06
CA ARG A 246 -1.15 6.47 8.66
C ARG A 246 -1.34 7.95 8.34
N ASP A 247 -2.49 8.32 7.78
CA ASP A 247 -2.77 9.72 7.40
C ASP A 247 -2.80 10.63 8.62
N ASN A 248 -3.59 10.26 9.64
CA ASN A 248 -3.68 11.06 10.85
C ASN A 248 -2.41 10.93 11.70
N TYR A 249 -1.73 9.77 11.70
CA TYR A 249 -0.40 9.63 12.29
C TYR A 249 0.58 10.63 11.68
N SER A 250 0.62 10.74 10.35
CA SER A 250 1.50 11.66 9.65
C SER A 250 1.23 13.12 10.02
N GLU A 251 -0.04 13.51 10.13
CA GLU A 251 -0.41 14.87 10.57
C GLU A 251 -0.01 15.12 12.03
N ALA A 252 -0.22 14.16 12.93
CA ALA A 252 0.22 14.25 14.32
C ALA A 252 1.75 14.35 14.43
N PHE A 253 2.48 13.52 13.67
CA PHE A 253 3.93 13.53 13.61
C PHE A 253 4.48 14.85 13.06
N LYS A 254 3.83 15.43 12.04
CA LYS A 254 4.20 16.74 11.50
C LYS A 254 4.12 17.83 12.58
N ARG A 255 3.05 17.84 13.38
CA ARG A 255 2.87 18.78 14.50
C ARG A 255 3.89 18.54 15.61
N TYR A 256 4.07 17.29 16.01
CA TYR A 256 5.07 16.88 17.00
C TYR A 256 6.50 17.28 16.59
N ARG A 257 6.89 17.00 15.35
CA ARG A 257 8.21 17.38 14.82
C ARG A 257 8.40 18.89 14.82
N LYS A 258 7.36 19.65 14.46
CA LYS A 258 7.39 21.12 14.51
C LYS A 258 7.64 21.60 15.94
N GLU A 259 6.88 21.09 16.91
CA GLU A 259 7.03 21.40 18.34
C GLU A 259 8.46 21.18 18.82
N ILE A 260 9.03 19.99 18.60
CA ILE A 260 10.42 19.66 18.98
C ILE A 260 11.45 20.60 18.33
N VAL A 261 11.29 20.89 17.03
CA VAL A 261 12.21 21.78 16.31
C VAL A 261 12.15 23.20 16.87
N PHE A 262 10.97 23.71 17.20
CA PHE A 262 10.82 25.04 17.81
C PHE A 262 11.45 25.09 19.20
N GLU A 263 11.24 24.08 20.05
CA GLU A 263 11.82 24.02 21.39
C GLU A 263 13.36 23.92 21.38
N HIS A 264 13.91 23.17 20.42
CA HIS A 264 15.35 22.86 20.37
C HIS A 264 16.11 23.68 19.31
N PHE A 265 15.47 24.67 18.68
CA PHE A 265 15.98 25.39 17.51
C PHE A 265 17.42 25.88 17.69
N GLY A 266 17.71 26.54 18.82
CA GLY A 266 19.05 27.07 19.10
C GLY A 266 20.14 26.00 19.15
N SER A 267 19.85 24.86 19.81
CA SER A 267 20.79 23.74 19.92
C SER A 267 21.02 23.04 18.58
N ILE A 268 19.97 22.90 17.77
CA ILE A 268 20.04 22.30 16.42
C ILE A 268 20.91 23.19 15.51
N MET A 269 20.65 24.51 15.49
CA MET A 269 21.41 25.45 14.67
C MET A 269 22.89 25.52 15.09
N LEU A 270 23.17 25.49 16.41
CA LEU A 270 24.54 25.42 16.90
C LEU A 270 25.26 24.14 16.44
N THR A 271 24.57 22.99 16.52
CA THR A 271 25.14 21.70 16.07
C THR A 271 25.42 21.72 14.57
N ILE A 272 24.51 22.24 13.76
CA ILE A 272 24.70 22.39 12.30
C ILE A 272 25.88 23.33 12.02
N ALA A 273 25.98 24.47 12.71
CA ALA A 273 27.09 25.41 12.54
C ALA A 273 28.45 24.80 12.91
N LEU A 274 28.51 24.02 14.00
CA LEU A 274 29.71 23.29 14.41
C LEU A 274 30.08 22.19 13.41
N MET A 275 29.11 21.45 12.88
CA MET A 275 29.33 20.44 11.85
C MET A 275 29.88 21.05 10.56
N ILE A 276 29.31 22.18 10.10
CA ILE A 276 29.79 22.90 8.91
C ILE A 276 31.20 23.46 9.17
N GLY A 277 31.41 24.13 10.31
CA GLY A 277 32.70 24.69 10.69
C GLY A 277 33.79 23.60 10.81
N GLY A 278 33.45 22.47 11.42
CA GLY A 278 34.32 21.29 11.50
C GLY A 278 34.62 20.69 10.13
N SER A 279 33.62 20.55 9.26
CA SER A 279 33.79 20.07 7.88
C SER A 279 34.75 20.96 7.09
N ILE A 280 34.56 22.28 7.17
CA ILE A 280 35.43 23.27 6.52
C ILE A 280 36.85 23.19 7.08
N ALA A 281 37.00 23.08 8.41
CA ALA A 281 38.30 22.94 9.06
C ALA A 281 39.02 21.65 8.62
N VAL A 282 38.31 20.52 8.56
CA VAL A 282 38.83 19.24 8.07
C VAL A 282 39.24 19.34 6.61
N VAL A 283 38.42 19.90 5.73
CA VAL A 283 38.76 20.09 4.32
C VAL A 283 39.98 20.99 4.15
N LYS A 284 40.06 22.09 4.92
CA LYS A 284 41.20 23.04 4.90
C LYS A 284 42.47 22.43 5.48
N PHE A 285 42.36 21.53 6.45
CA PHE A 285 43.50 20.82 7.03
C PHE A 285 43.97 19.66 6.14
N ALA A 286 43.04 18.94 5.52
CA ALA A 286 43.32 17.87 4.56
C ALA A 286 43.92 18.42 3.24
N SER A 287 43.46 19.58 2.76
CA SER A 287 44.03 20.24 1.58
C SER A 287 45.46 20.76 1.83
N ARG A 288 45.78 21.17 3.07
CA ARG A 288 47.15 21.51 3.49
C ARG A 288 48.10 20.30 3.55
N ARG A 289 47.59 19.07 3.69
CA ARG A 289 48.39 17.83 3.75
C ARG A 289 48.51 17.09 2.41
N ARG A 290 47.81 17.51 1.35
CA ARG A 290 47.96 16.91 0.00
C ARG A 290 48.99 17.65 -0.85
N LYS A 291 50.27 17.38 -0.57
CA LYS A 291 51.37 17.41 -1.54
C LYS A 291 52.07 16.05 -1.49
N SER A 292 51.49 15.07 -2.16
CA SER A 292 52.16 13.86 -2.66
C SER A 292 51.09 13.03 -3.38
N GLN A 293 51.19 12.94 -4.71
CA GLN A 293 50.53 11.88 -5.45
C GLN A 293 51.28 10.58 -5.13
N HIS A 294 50.67 9.74 -4.30
CA HIS A 294 50.97 8.32 -4.24
C HIS A 294 49.70 7.57 -4.60
N TYR A 295 49.82 6.67 -5.56
CA TYR A 295 48.77 5.74 -5.97
C TYR A 295 48.42 4.87 -4.76
N VAL A 296 47.29 5.14 -4.11
CA VAL A 296 46.86 4.37 -2.94
C VAL A 296 46.20 3.10 -3.44
N GLU A 297 46.84 1.97 -3.17
CA GLU A 297 46.31 0.64 -3.47
C GLU A 297 44.92 0.48 -2.84
N VAL A 298 43.90 0.32 -3.68
CA VAL A 298 42.51 0.16 -3.22
C VAL A 298 42.40 -1.22 -2.58
N GLY A 299 42.51 -1.28 -1.25
CA GLY A 299 42.37 -2.53 -0.50
C GLY A 299 41.06 -3.26 -0.82
N ALA A 300 41.05 -4.59 -0.70
CA ALA A 300 39.98 -5.46 -1.20
C ALA A 300 38.55 -5.12 -0.71
N LEU A 301 38.40 -4.49 0.45
CA LEU A 301 37.10 -4.02 0.99
C LEU A 301 36.63 -2.68 0.39
N LYS A 302 37.53 -1.89 -0.19
CA LYS A 302 37.23 -0.62 -0.87
C LYS A 302 36.90 -0.82 -2.35
N SER A 303 37.22 -2.00 -2.90
CA SER A 303 37.00 -2.34 -4.31
C SER A 303 35.54 -2.26 -4.77
N PRO A 304 34.52 -2.71 -3.99
CA PRO A 304 33.11 -2.53 -4.36
C PRO A 304 32.69 -1.06 -4.41
N PHE A 305 33.12 -0.24 -3.45
CA PHE A 305 32.85 1.20 -3.43
C PHE A 305 33.47 1.91 -4.63
N TYR A 306 34.72 1.56 -4.99
CA TYR A 306 35.37 2.09 -6.18
C TYR A 306 34.62 1.69 -7.46
N THR A 307 34.23 0.42 -7.57
CA THR A 307 33.49 -0.09 -8.73
C THR A 307 32.12 0.58 -8.88
N MET A 308 31.45 0.91 -7.78
CA MET A 308 30.18 1.62 -7.81
C MET A 308 30.29 3.02 -8.45
N VAL A 309 31.39 3.73 -8.21
CA VAL A 309 31.62 5.11 -8.70
C VAL A 309 32.33 5.12 -10.06
N HIS A 310 33.22 4.16 -10.31
CA HIS A 310 33.99 4.01 -11.53
C HIS A 310 33.78 2.61 -12.13
N PRO A 311 32.60 2.33 -12.72
CA PRO A 311 32.22 0.96 -13.07
C PRO A 311 33.09 0.32 -14.14
N PHE A 312 33.44 1.04 -15.21
CA PHE A 312 34.27 0.48 -16.28
C PHE A 312 35.65 0.05 -15.76
N ASN A 313 36.35 0.95 -15.05
CA ASN A 313 37.66 0.63 -14.47
C ASN A 313 37.56 -0.40 -13.35
N GLY A 314 36.57 -0.27 -12.47
CA GLY A 314 36.38 -1.18 -11.33
C GLY A 314 36.11 -2.62 -11.75
N PHE A 315 35.23 -2.84 -12.73
CA PHE A 315 34.98 -4.18 -13.27
C PHE A 315 36.16 -4.71 -14.09
N TRP A 316 36.92 -3.84 -14.75
CA TRP A 316 38.15 -4.22 -15.46
C TRP A 316 39.22 -4.69 -14.48
N GLU A 317 39.52 -3.91 -13.43
CA GLU A 317 40.43 -4.26 -12.34
C GLU A 317 39.99 -5.54 -11.61
N MET A 318 38.68 -5.72 -11.43
CA MET A 318 38.10 -6.92 -10.82
C MET A 318 38.37 -8.18 -11.65
N LYS A 319 38.30 -8.09 -12.99
CA LYS A 319 38.53 -9.22 -13.90
C LYS A 319 40.03 -9.47 -14.16
N TYR A 320 40.75 -8.46 -14.61
CA TYR A 320 42.12 -8.62 -15.15
C TYR A 320 43.22 -8.46 -14.11
N GLU A 321 43.02 -7.60 -13.10
CA GLU A 321 44.02 -7.37 -12.04
C GLU A 321 43.78 -8.24 -10.79
N ASN A 322 42.80 -9.16 -10.85
CA ASN A 322 42.43 -10.08 -9.78
C ASN A 322 42.13 -9.40 -8.42
N LYS A 323 41.71 -8.14 -8.45
CA LYS A 323 41.33 -7.38 -7.25
C LYS A 323 39.94 -7.77 -6.72
N GLY A 324 39.14 -8.47 -7.53
CA GLY A 324 37.82 -8.99 -7.14
C GLY A 324 37.91 -10.26 -6.30
N LYS A 325 37.35 -10.27 -5.08
CA LYS A 325 37.38 -11.44 -4.18
C LYS A 325 35.98 -12.01 -3.95
N LEU A 326 35.84 -13.34 -4.10
CA LEU A 326 34.56 -14.03 -3.88
C LEU A 326 34.04 -13.90 -2.42
N ARG A 327 34.96 -13.82 -1.45
CA ARG A 327 34.61 -13.56 -0.04
C ARG A 327 33.90 -12.21 0.14
N VAL A 328 34.27 -11.20 -0.65
CA VAL A 328 33.62 -9.87 -0.60
C VAL A 328 32.19 -9.96 -1.12
N VAL A 329 31.95 -10.73 -2.19
CA VAL A 329 30.58 -11.00 -2.69
C VAL A 329 29.71 -11.66 -1.62
N ALA A 330 30.23 -12.67 -0.92
CA ALA A 330 29.51 -13.34 0.15
C ALA A 330 29.14 -12.38 1.29
N ILE A 331 30.06 -11.48 1.67
CA ILE A 331 29.81 -10.43 2.66
C ILE A 331 28.74 -9.45 2.16
N LEU A 332 28.81 -9.00 0.90
CA LEU A 332 27.81 -8.09 0.32
C LEU A 332 26.42 -8.71 0.29
N LEU A 333 26.30 -9.99 -0.08
CA LEU A 333 25.03 -10.72 -0.03
C LEU A 333 24.50 -10.84 1.40
N ALA A 334 25.36 -11.17 2.37
CA ALA A 334 24.96 -11.25 3.78
C ALA A 334 24.50 -9.88 4.32
N LEU A 335 25.22 -8.81 3.98
CA LEU A 335 24.85 -7.43 4.35
C LEU A 335 23.54 -7.01 3.68
N LEU A 336 23.34 -7.33 2.41
CA LEU A 336 22.10 -7.01 1.70
C LEU A 336 20.90 -7.71 2.34
N VAL A 337 21.03 -8.99 2.70
CA VAL A 337 20.01 -9.73 3.43
C VAL A 337 19.71 -9.06 4.78
N LEU A 338 20.76 -8.78 5.56
CA LEU A 338 20.63 -8.13 6.86
C LEU A 338 19.93 -6.77 6.74
N PHE A 339 20.35 -5.92 5.81
CA PHE A 339 19.78 -4.58 5.64
C PHE A 339 18.37 -4.62 5.06
N THR A 340 18.02 -5.63 4.26
CA THR A 340 16.64 -5.84 3.82
C THR A 340 15.75 -6.24 4.99
N ILE A 341 16.22 -7.13 5.88
CA ILE A 341 15.50 -7.50 7.11
C ILE A 341 15.31 -6.26 8.00
N ILE A 342 16.38 -5.49 8.23
CA ILE A 342 16.32 -4.26 9.03
C ILE A 342 15.34 -3.27 8.42
N LYS A 343 15.39 -3.04 7.10
CA LYS A 343 14.46 -2.15 6.40
C LYS A 343 13.01 -2.60 6.54
N ARG A 344 12.71 -3.89 6.38
CA ARG A 344 11.31 -4.38 6.51
C ARG A 344 10.79 -4.30 7.94
N GLN A 345 11.65 -4.48 8.94
CA GLN A 345 11.24 -4.49 10.35
C GLN A 345 11.20 -3.09 10.98
N TYR A 346 12.16 -2.22 10.65
CA TYR A 346 12.39 -0.94 11.34
C TYR A 346 12.11 0.30 10.49
N SER A 347 11.61 0.14 9.26
CA SER A 347 11.09 1.30 8.54
C SER A 347 9.92 1.93 9.30
N GLY A 348 9.82 3.26 9.24
CA GLY A 348 8.83 4.02 9.97
C GLY A 348 7.39 3.67 9.58
N PHE A 349 6.48 3.76 10.55
CA PHE A 349 5.07 3.36 10.43
C PHE A 349 4.37 3.91 9.18
N VAL A 350 4.69 5.14 8.77
CA VAL A 350 4.12 5.82 7.59
C VAL A 350 4.35 5.04 6.29
N VAL A 351 5.49 4.36 6.13
CA VAL A 351 5.86 3.63 4.91
C VAL A 351 5.99 2.12 5.11
N ASN A 352 5.95 1.65 6.36
CA ASN A 352 6.03 0.23 6.67
C ASN A 352 4.64 -0.40 6.75
N PHE A 353 4.32 -1.23 5.76
CA PHE A 353 3.07 -1.99 5.67
C PHE A 353 3.27 -3.47 6.01
N ASN A 354 4.47 -3.89 6.43
CA ASN A 354 4.74 -5.28 6.75
C ASN A 354 4.12 -5.62 8.11
N ASN A 355 3.45 -6.77 8.20
CA ASN A 355 3.01 -7.34 9.47
C ASN A 355 4.19 -8.08 10.15
N PRO A 356 4.68 -7.64 11.32
CA PRO A 356 5.79 -8.29 11.99
C PRO A 356 5.57 -9.78 12.30
N HIS A 357 4.32 -10.20 12.49
CA HIS A 357 3.98 -11.61 12.76
C HIS A 357 4.10 -12.52 11.53
N GLU A 358 4.04 -11.95 10.32
CA GLU A 358 4.17 -12.68 9.06
C GLU A 358 5.59 -12.63 8.49
N LEU A 359 6.48 -11.85 9.11
CA LEU A 359 7.86 -11.71 8.67
C LEU A 359 8.65 -13.00 8.95
N ASN A 360 9.14 -13.62 7.88
CA ASN A 360 10.04 -14.77 7.95
C ASN A 360 11.39 -14.43 7.32
N SER A 361 12.43 -14.31 8.15
CA SER A 361 13.79 -13.97 7.70
C SER A 361 14.37 -14.99 6.70
N LEU A 362 13.97 -16.26 6.76
CA LEU A 362 14.40 -17.27 5.78
C LEU A 362 13.73 -17.08 4.42
N ASN A 363 12.51 -16.55 4.39
CA ASN A 363 11.86 -16.22 3.13
C ASN A 363 12.54 -15.01 2.46
N GLU A 364 12.97 -14.01 3.24
CA GLU A 364 13.74 -12.87 2.71
C GLU A 364 15.05 -13.31 2.07
N LEU A 365 15.74 -14.25 2.72
CA LEU A 365 16.95 -14.85 2.16
C LEU A 365 16.70 -15.47 0.78
N LYS A 366 15.58 -16.19 0.60
CA LYS A 366 15.22 -16.81 -0.68
C LYS A 366 14.99 -15.76 -1.76
N PHE A 367 14.27 -14.68 -1.45
CA PHE A 367 13.97 -13.62 -2.43
C PHE A 367 15.21 -12.84 -2.89
N ILE A 368 16.31 -12.89 -2.16
CA ILE A 368 17.58 -12.24 -2.56
C ILE A 368 18.51 -13.25 -3.24
N ILE A 369 18.71 -14.42 -2.62
CA ILE A 369 19.69 -15.40 -3.10
C ILE A 369 19.22 -16.12 -4.37
N ILE A 370 17.93 -16.49 -4.46
CA ILE A 370 17.44 -17.25 -5.63
C ILE A 370 17.57 -16.43 -6.92
N PRO A 371 17.10 -15.17 -7.00
CA PRO A 371 17.30 -14.36 -8.21
C PRO A 371 18.77 -14.12 -8.53
N PHE A 372 19.63 -13.94 -7.52
CA PHE A 372 21.07 -13.79 -7.72
C PHE A 372 21.70 -15.04 -8.37
N ILE A 373 21.37 -16.23 -7.86
CA ILE A 373 21.87 -17.50 -8.41
C ILE A 373 21.29 -17.74 -9.80
N LEU A 374 19.98 -17.55 -9.98
CA LEU A 374 19.32 -17.70 -11.28
C LEU A 374 19.95 -16.78 -12.32
N TRP A 375 20.22 -15.53 -11.98
CA TRP A 375 20.94 -14.61 -12.85
C TRP A 375 22.32 -15.15 -13.23
N CYS A 376 23.14 -15.54 -12.25
CA CYS A 376 24.50 -16.01 -12.52
C CYS A 376 24.51 -17.28 -13.38
N VAL A 377 23.61 -18.25 -13.12
CA VAL A 377 23.53 -19.51 -13.85
C VAL A 377 22.95 -19.31 -15.24
N ALA A 378 21.87 -18.54 -15.37
CA ALA A 378 21.27 -18.23 -16.67
C ALA A 378 22.24 -17.45 -17.56
N ASN A 379 22.90 -16.42 -17.00
CA ASN A 379 23.86 -15.61 -17.73
C ASN A 379 25.07 -16.44 -18.17
N TRP A 380 25.59 -17.31 -17.29
CA TRP A 380 26.65 -18.24 -17.66
C TRP A 380 26.22 -19.21 -18.76
N SER A 381 25.05 -19.84 -18.62
CA SER A 381 24.55 -20.79 -19.62
C SER A 381 24.37 -20.15 -21.00
N LEU A 382 23.81 -18.93 -21.06
CA LEU A 382 23.59 -18.22 -22.30
C LEU A 382 24.91 -17.74 -22.93
N THR A 383 25.84 -17.25 -22.11
CA THR A 383 27.10 -16.69 -22.63
C THR A 383 28.04 -17.74 -23.20
N THR A 384 27.88 -19.01 -22.82
CA THR A 384 28.54 -20.13 -23.52
C THR A 384 28.05 -20.32 -24.97
N LEU A 385 26.83 -19.87 -25.29
CA LEU A 385 26.28 -19.89 -26.65
C LEU A 385 26.55 -18.60 -27.43
N MET A 386 26.82 -17.50 -26.73
CA MET A 386 26.98 -16.16 -27.32
C MET A 386 28.45 -15.68 -27.35
N ASP A 387 29.41 -16.60 -27.37
CA ASP A 387 30.86 -16.32 -27.42
C ASP A 387 31.33 -15.35 -26.31
N GLY A 388 30.85 -15.55 -25.09
CA GLY A 388 31.25 -14.73 -23.94
C GLY A 388 32.51 -15.25 -23.27
N GLU A 389 33.47 -14.37 -23.01
CA GLU A 389 34.74 -14.75 -22.37
C GLU A 389 34.68 -14.92 -20.84
N GLY A 390 33.58 -14.49 -20.22
CA GLY A 390 33.43 -14.49 -18.77
C GLY A 390 33.34 -15.88 -18.17
N LYS A 391 34.15 -16.18 -17.15
CA LYS A 391 34.00 -17.41 -16.34
C LYS A 391 32.87 -17.23 -15.33
N PHE A 392 32.27 -18.34 -14.88
CA PHE A 392 31.22 -18.32 -13.86
C PHE A 392 31.60 -17.51 -12.60
N LYS A 393 32.85 -17.65 -12.11
CA LYS A 393 33.34 -16.88 -10.96
C LYS A 393 33.40 -15.38 -11.23
N ASP A 394 33.62 -14.95 -12.47
CA ASP A 394 33.67 -13.53 -12.85
C ASP A 394 32.27 -12.94 -12.93
N ILE A 395 31.29 -13.71 -13.41
CA ILE A 395 29.87 -13.34 -13.41
C ILE A 395 29.36 -13.17 -11.98
N VAL A 396 29.70 -14.10 -11.07
CA VAL A 396 29.33 -14.01 -9.65
C VAL A 396 29.96 -12.78 -8.99
N LYS A 397 31.23 -12.47 -9.27
CA LYS A 397 31.90 -11.26 -8.77
C LYS A 397 31.22 -9.99 -9.30
N ALA A 398 30.98 -9.90 -10.61
CA ALA A 398 30.38 -8.73 -11.23
C ALA A 398 28.96 -8.47 -10.70
N THR A 399 28.13 -9.51 -10.67
CA THR A 399 26.75 -9.44 -10.15
C THR A 399 26.77 -9.07 -8.66
N GLY A 400 27.67 -9.65 -7.88
CA GLY A 400 27.80 -9.36 -6.45
C GLY A 400 28.22 -7.93 -6.15
N TYR A 401 29.16 -7.40 -6.93
CA TYR A 401 29.63 -6.02 -6.79
C TYR A 401 28.58 -5.02 -7.27
N ALA A 402 27.78 -5.39 -8.28
CA ALA A 402 26.66 -4.56 -8.74
C ALA A 402 25.61 -4.32 -7.65
N LEU A 403 25.45 -5.22 -6.65
CA LEU A 403 24.50 -5.07 -5.53
C LEU A 403 24.86 -3.96 -4.53
N MET A 404 26.05 -3.36 -4.64
CA MET A 404 26.54 -2.36 -3.70
C MET A 404 25.59 -1.16 -3.44
N PRO A 405 24.89 -0.60 -4.44
CA PRO A 405 23.97 0.51 -4.22
C PRO A 405 22.88 0.21 -3.19
N PHE A 406 22.31 -1.00 -3.19
CA PHE A 406 21.30 -1.39 -2.21
C PHE A 406 21.87 -1.45 -0.79
N VAL A 407 23.08 -2.02 -0.65
CA VAL A 407 23.76 -2.15 0.65
C VAL A 407 24.00 -0.77 1.29
N ILE A 408 24.38 0.23 0.48
CA ILE A 408 24.65 1.59 0.98
C ILE A 408 23.36 2.36 1.24
N ILE A 409 22.36 2.23 0.38
CA ILE A 409 21.15 3.05 0.43
C ILE A 409 20.17 2.59 1.52
N TYR A 410 20.06 1.28 1.79
CA TYR A 410 19.02 0.76 2.69
C TYR A 410 19.15 1.23 4.14
N ILE A 411 20.37 1.41 4.67
CA ILE A 411 20.57 1.95 6.04
C ILE A 411 20.05 3.39 6.16
N PRO A 412 20.58 4.39 5.43
CA PRO A 412 20.12 5.77 5.55
C PRO A 412 18.64 5.91 5.17
N GLN A 413 18.17 5.11 4.21
CA GLN A 413 16.76 5.08 3.84
C GLN A 413 15.86 4.60 5.01
N THR A 414 16.26 3.55 5.73
CA THR A 414 15.51 3.06 6.91
C THR A 414 15.48 4.09 8.02
N LEU A 415 16.61 4.76 8.31
CA LEU A 415 16.65 5.84 9.30
C LEU A 415 15.77 7.02 8.87
N TYR A 416 15.90 7.46 7.62
CA TYR A 416 15.10 8.53 7.04
C TYR A 416 13.60 8.23 7.10
N SER A 417 13.20 6.98 6.88
CA SER A 417 11.79 6.57 6.90
C SER A 417 11.08 6.82 8.25
N ASN A 418 11.83 6.90 9.35
CA ASN A 418 11.30 7.21 10.69
C ASN A 418 11.18 8.72 10.94
N MET A 419 11.69 9.56 10.04
CA MET A 419 11.73 11.02 10.19
C MET A 419 10.78 11.76 9.23
N ILE A 420 10.07 11.01 8.39
CA ILE A 420 9.22 11.56 7.33
C ILE A 420 7.73 11.49 7.64
N THR A 421 7.01 12.42 7.01
CA THR A 421 5.56 12.44 6.90
C THR A 421 5.10 11.72 5.63
N GLY A 422 3.82 11.39 5.52
CA GLY A 422 3.23 10.74 4.34
C GLY A 422 3.46 11.54 3.05
N SER A 423 3.40 12.87 3.11
CA SER A 423 3.71 13.75 1.97
C SER A 423 5.17 13.70 1.52
N GLU A 424 6.09 13.31 2.41
CA GLU A 424 7.53 13.19 2.13
C GLU A 424 7.92 11.77 1.69
N SER A 425 6.99 10.80 1.73
CA SER A 425 7.25 9.39 1.38
C SER A 425 7.73 9.19 -0.06
N ALA A 426 7.42 10.11 -0.97
CA ALA A 426 7.93 10.09 -2.35
C ALA A 426 9.47 10.05 -2.40
N PHE A 427 10.16 10.75 -1.50
CA PHE A 427 11.63 10.74 -1.43
C PHE A 427 12.17 9.40 -0.95
N TYR A 428 11.46 8.71 -0.05
CA TYR A 428 11.82 7.36 0.39
C TYR A 428 11.76 6.37 -0.78
N TYR A 429 10.70 6.41 -1.60
CA TYR A 429 10.58 5.55 -2.79
C TYR A 429 11.53 5.96 -3.92
N LEU A 430 11.85 7.25 -4.03
CA LEU A 430 12.87 7.72 -4.97
C LEU A 430 14.23 7.08 -4.71
N LEU A 431 14.62 6.90 -3.44
CA LEU A 431 15.87 6.20 -3.09
C LEU A 431 15.90 4.75 -3.57
N ASP A 432 14.76 4.04 -3.54
CA ASP A 432 14.65 2.69 -4.11
C ASP A 432 14.80 2.70 -5.63
N ALA A 433 14.17 3.66 -6.31
CA ALA A 433 14.32 3.82 -7.75
C ALA A 433 15.76 4.13 -8.14
N VAL A 434 16.44 5.01 -7.41
CA VAL A 434 17.86 5.33 -7.62
C VAL A 434 18.73 4.10 -7.40
N ALA A 435 18.52 3.33 -6.31
CA ALA A 435 19.27 2.11 -6.05
C ALA A 435 19.10 1.07 -7.16
N LEU A 436 17.86 0.90 -7.65
CA LEU A 436 17.54 -0.04 -8.73
C LEU A 436 18.17 0.36 -10.07
N ILE A 437 18.02 1.62 -10.48
CA ILE A 437 18.60 2.13 -11.73
C ILE A 437 20.13 2.01 -11.69
N TRP A 438 20.74 2.35 -10.55
CA TRP A 438 22.18 2.24 -10.36
C TRP A 438 22.64 0.77 -10.39
N PHE A 439 21.91 -0.13 -9.72
CA PHE A 439 22.17 -1.57 -9.80
C PHE A 439 22.12 -2.08 -11.24
N ILE A 440 21.07 -1.76 -12.00
CA ILE A 440 20.93 -2.17 -13.41
C ILE A 440 22.08 -1.65 -14.25
N TRP A 441 22.48 -0.39 -14.04
CA TRP A 441 23.64 0.20 -14.72
C TRP A 441 24.94 -0.53 -14.40
N LEU A 442 25.21 -0.82 -13.12
CA LEU A 442 26.40 -1.58 -12.73
C LEU A 442 26.37 -3.01 -13.28
N LEU A 443 25.21 -3.65 -13.27
CA LEU A 443 25.03 -4.99 -13.82
C LEU A 443 25.29 -5.00 -15.33
N PHE A 444 24.85 -3.98 -16.05
CA PHE A 444 25.13 -3.79 -17.46
C PHE A 444 26.63 -3.62 -17.72
N VAL A 445 27.30 -2.67 -17.05
CA VAL A 445 28.75 -2.45 -17.24
C VAL A 445 29.56 -3.67 -16.81
N GLY A 446 29.17 -4.33 -15.73
CA GLY A 446 29.78 -5.57 -15.26
C GLY A 446 29.67 -6.69 -16.27
N THR A 447 28.48 -6.93 -16.83
CA THR A 447 28.26 -7.95 -17.87
C THR A 447 29.06 -7.62 -19.13
N MET A 448 29.02 -6.36 -19.59
CA MET A 448 29.77 -5.90 -20.76
C MET A 448 31.27 -6.15 -20.60
N THR A 449 31.84 -5.78 -19.45
CA THR A 449 33.27 -5.90 -19.16
C THR A 449 33.70 -7.35 -18.95
N VAL A 450 32.88 -8.15 -18.26
CA VAL A 450 33.17 -9.56 -18.00
C VAL A 450 33.19 -10.38 -19.27
N HIS A 451 32.25 -10.13 -20.19
CA HIS A 451 32.14 -10.89 -21.44
C HIS A 451 32.86 -10.27 -22.64
N GLN A 452 33.44 -9.07 -22.49
CA GLN A 452 34.01 -8.29 -23.59
C GLN A 452 33.02 -8.03 -24.74
N TYR A 453 31.78 -7.71 -24.37
CA TYR A 453 30.73 -7.44 -25.36
C TYR A 453 30.67 -5.97 -25.74
N SER A 454 30.13 -5.70 -26.94
CA SER A 454 29.64 -4.37 -27.26
C SER A 454 28.41 -4.03 -26.42
N ALA A 455 28.08 -2.73 -26.32
CA ALA A 455 26.90 -2.28 -25.59
C ALA A 455 25.61 -2.94 -26.10
N SER A 456 25.41 -3.01 -27.42
CA SER A 456 24.22 -3.63 -28.04
C SER A 456 24.14 -5.13 -27.75
N LYS A 457 25.24 -5.87 -27.90
CA LYS A 457 25.31 -7.30 -27.59
C LYS A 457 25.03 -7.57 -26.11
N THR A 458 25.48 -6.68 -25.21
CA THR A 458 25.22 -6.77 -23.77
C THR A 458 23.73 -6.63 -23.46
N VAL A 459 23.06 -5.62 -24.02
CA VAL A 459 21.60 -5.43 -23.81
C VAL A 459 20.83 -6.67 -24.26
N VAL A 460 21.11 -7.18 -25.47
CA VAL A 460 20.46 -8.38 -26.01
C VAL A 460 20.71 -9.58 -25.10
N THR A 461 21.95 -9.79 -24.66
CA THR A 461 22.31 -10.92 -23.78
C THR A 461 21.62 -10.81 -22.43
N MET A 462 21.51 -9.62 -21.83
CA MET A 462 20.79 -9.42 -20.57
C MET A 462 19.30 -9.72 -20.71
N LEU A 463 18.66 -9.29 -21.82
CA LEU A 463 17.25 -9.60 -22.08
C LEU A 463 17.03 -11.10 -22.28
N LEU A 464 17.88 -11.76 -23.07
CA LEU A 464 17.83 -13.21 -23.24
C LEU A 464 18.11 -13.95 -21.93
N THR A 465 18.99 -13.43 -21.06
CA THR A 465 19.22 -13.99 -19.73
C THR A 465 17.93 -14.01 -18.91
N LEU A 466 17.11 -12.94 -18.97
CA LEU A 466 15.80 -12.93 -18.30
C LEU A 466 14.83 -13.98 -18.86
N VAL A 467 14.83 -14.20 -20.18
CA VAL A 467 14.04 -15.28 -20.81
C VAL A 467 14.48 -16.64 -20.29
N VAL A 468 15.79 -16.89 -20.24
CA VAL A 468 16.35 -18.13 -19.71
C VAL A 468 15.99 -18.32 -18.24
N ILE A 469 16.03 -17.26 -17.41
CA ILE A 469 15.55 -17.32 -16.02
C ILE A 469 14.08 -17.74 -15.97
N GLY A 470 13.23 -17.17 -16.82
CA GLY A 470 11.82 -17.56 -16.92
C GLY A 470 11.63 -19.06 -17.20
N ILE A 471 12.42 -19.60 -18.13
CA ILE A 471 12.43 -21.04 -18.45
C ILE A 471 12.91 -21.86 -17.24
N MET A 472 14.00 -21.45 -16.59
CA MET A 472 14.53 -22.14 -15.40
C MET A 472 13.53 -22.18 -14.26
N VAL A 473 12.84 -21.06 -13.98
CA VAL A 473 11.80 -20.98 -12.94
C VAL A 473 10.63 -21.89 -13.30
N PHE A 474 10.16 -21.87 -14.55
CA PHE A 474 9.09 -22.74 -15.00
C PHE A 474 9.43 -24.22 -14.85
N LEU A 475 10.62 -24.65 -15.31
CA LEU A 475 11.09 -26.03 -15.16
C LEU A 475 11.27 -26.41 -13.69
N GLY A 476 11.77 -25.49 -12.87
CA GLY A 476 11.90 -25.69 -11.42
C GLY A 476 10.55 -25.94 -10.76
N VAL A 477 9.54 -25.09 -11.04
CA VAL A 477 8.19 -25.26 -10.50
C VAL A 477 7.58 -26.58 -10.95
N LEU A 478 7.73 -26.96 -12.23
CA LEU A 478 7.24 -28.23 -12.75
C LEU A 478 7.91 -29.43 -12.04
N PHE A 479 9.24 -29.39 -11.89
CA PHE A 479 9.98 -30.42 -11.18
C PHE A 479 9.56 -30.55 -9.72
N PHE A 480 9.45 -29.44 -8.98
CA PHE A 480 8.99 -29.46 -7.58
C PHE A 480 7.55 -29.94 -7.46
N SER A 481 6.67 -29.57 -8.38
CA SER A 481 5.28 -30.05 -8.43
C SER A 481 5.23 -31.57 -8.62
N MET A 482 6.00 -32.11 -9.58
CA MET A 482 6.10 -33.56 -9.79
C MET A 482 6.69 -34.27 -8.55
N MET A 483 7.69 -33.68 -7.91
CA MET A 483 8.30 -34.26 -6.71
C MET A 483 7.34 -34.28 -5.52
N GLN A 484 6.54 -33.23 -5.36
CA GLN A 484 5.49 -33.18 -4.35
C GLN A 484 4.41 -34.23 -4.61
N GLN A 485 4.01 -34.44 -5.87
CA GLN A 485 3.09 -35.51 -6.23
C GLN A 485 3.66 -36.89 -5.90
N LEU A 486 4.93 -37.14 -6.21
CA LEU A 486 5.60 -38.40 -5.86
C LEU A 486 5.66 -38.60 -4.34
N ALA A 487 6.03 -37.56 -3.58
CA ALA A 487 6.06 -37.63 -2.13
C ALA A 487 4.68 -37.89 -1.52
N ASN A 488 3.63 -37.25 -2.05
CA ASN A 488 2.25 -37.49 -1.65
C ASN A 488 1.80 -38.91 -1.97
N PHE A 489 2.19 -39.45 -3.13
CA PHE A 489 1.94 -40.83 -3.52
C PHE A 489 2.61 -41.82 -2.55
N ILE A 490 3.91 -41.64 -2.26
CA ILE A 490 4.65 -42.48 -1.30
C ILE A 490 4.02 -42.39 0.10
N THR A 491 3.65 -41.18 0.54
CA THR A 491 2.99 -40.97 1.84
C THR A 491 1.62 -41.65 1.90
N SER A 492 0.89 -41.66 0.79
CA SER A 492 -0.41 -42.34 0.68
C SER A 492 -0.24 -43.86 0.78
N ILE A 493 0.74 -44.44 0.08
CA ILE A 493 1.08 -45.87 0.19
C ILE A 493 1.49 -46.21 1.62
N TYR A 494 2.36 -45.40 2.23
CA TYR A 494 2.80 -45.61 3.61
C TYR A 494 1.63 -45.61 4.59
N ARG A 495 0.72 -44.63 4.48
CA ARG A 495 -0.49 -44.58 5.31
C ARG A 495 -1.36 -45.82 5.10
N GLU A 496 -1.59 -46.24 3.87
CA GLU A 496 -2.43 -47.42 3.60
C GLU A 496 -1.83 -48.72 4.16
N LEU A 497 -0.50 -48.87 4.11
CA LEU A 497 0.20 -50.00 4.74
C LEU A 497 0.15 -49.92 6.28
N ALA A 498 0.29 -48.73 6.86
CA ALA A 498 0.29 -48.52 8.31
C ALA A 498 -1.09 -48.61 8.97
N PHE A 499 -2.19 -48.49 8.21
CA PHE A 499 -3.56 -48.67 8.70
C PHE A 499 -4.15 -50.06 8.42
N ARG A 500 -3.48 -50.90 7.61
CA ARG A 500 -3.89 -52.29 7.32
C ARG A 500 -3.27 -53.33 8.27
N PHE A 501 -2.33 -52.91 9.12
CA PHE A 501 -1.77 -53.66 10.25
C PHE A 501 -1.91 -52.81 11.51
#